data_AF-A0A9D5VZG8-F1
#
_entry.id   AF-A0A9D5VZG8-F1
#
_cell.length_a   1.000
_cell.length_b   1.000
_cell.length_c   1.000
_cell.angle_alpha   90.00
_cell.angle_beta   90.00
_cell.angle_gamma   90.00
#
_symmetry.space_group_name_H-M   'P 1'
#
loop_
_entity.id
_entity.type
_entity.pdbx_description
1 polymer ?
#
loop_
_entity_poly.entity_id
_entity_poly.type
_entity_poly.pdbx_seq_one_letter_code
_entity_poly.pdbx_strand_id
1 'polypeptide(L)'
;MNDTLALSGIMALKESCIQCCTTDSKNIEIRANMAYASYLSGVTLANAGLGVVHGIASAIGGFFNIPHGVVCGTLMSKAVEMTILKLRSENAEGLGKYAAVGRILSGINDLDQSSSCDFLIDKIHEWTNLLKISKLSAYGVRAEDFDKIIKKSGNKENPVKLDNEEIRSILGSRLG
;
A
#
# COMPACT_ATOMS: atom_id res chain seq x y z
N MET A 1 -15.00 -7.92 -12.63
CA MET A 1 -14.47 -6.84 -13.50
C MET A 1 -13.35 -6.08 -12.78
N ASN A 2 -13.58 -5.52 -11.59
CA ASN A 2 -12.55 -4.76 -10.85
C ASN A 2 -11.29 -5.58 -10.51
N ASP A 3 -11.43 -6.84 -10.06
CA ASP A 3 -10.27 -7.66 -9.70
C ASP A 3 -9.35 -7.92 -10.92
N THR A 4 -9.91 -8.14 -12.12
CA THR A 4 -9.13 -8.34 -13.35
C THR A 4 -8.34 -7.08 -13.72
N LEU A 5 -8.95 -5.90 -13.58
CA LEU A 5 -8.27 -4.63 -13.83
C LEU A 5 -7.17 -4.37 -12.79
N ALA A 6 -7.44 -4.65 -11.50
CA ALA A 6 -6.45 -4.51 -10.45
C ALA A 6 -5.22 -5.39 -10.70
N LEU A 7 -5.43 -6.68 -11.01
CA LEU A 7 -4.33 -7.61 -11.27
C LEU A 7 -3.55 -7.24 -12.54
N SER A 8 -4.23 -6.79 -13.61
CA SER A 8 -3.55 -6.30 -14.82
C SER A 8 -2.67 -5.08 -14.52
N GLY A 9 -3.17 -4.13 -13.72
CA GLY A 9 -2.39 -2.97 -13.28
C GLY A 9 -1.18 -3.36 -12.43
N ILE A 10 -1.33 -4.34 -11.53
CA ILE A 10 -0.24 -4.86 -10.71
C ILE A 10 0.83 -5.56 -11.56
N MET A 11 0.43 -6.32 -12.58
CA MET A 11 1.38 -6.92 -13.53
C MET A 11 2.20 -5.85 -14.26
N ALA A 12 1.54 -4.79 -14.76
CA ALA A 12 2.26 -3.68 -15.39
C ALA A 12 3.17 -2.95 -14.40
N LEU A 13 2.73 -2.76 -13.15
CA LEU A 13 3.50 -2.15 -12.08
C LEU A 13 4.75 -2.96 -11.72
N LYS A 14 4.63 -4.29 -11.63
CA LYS A 14 5.75 -5.20 -11.36
C LYS A 14 6.91 -4.97 -12.32
N GLU A 15 6.60 -4.88 -13.61
CA GLU A 15 7.62 -4.74 -14.67
C GLU A 15 8.25 -3.34 -14.74
N SER A 16 7.69 -2.33 -14.08
CA SER A 16 8.06 -0.94 -14.38
C SER A 16 8.29 -0.04 -13.16
N CYS A 17 7.76 -0.36 -11.97
CA CYS A 17 7.78 0.52 -10.80
C CYS A 17 9.20 0.99 -10.43
N ILE A 18 10.11 0.04 -10.21
CA ILE A 18 11.47 0.36 -9.78
C ILE A 18 12.26 1.03 -10.91
N GLN A 19 12.21 0.49 -12.12
CA GLN A 19 12.92 1.04 -13.28
C GLN A 19 12.48 2.47 -13.62
N CYS A 20 11.18 2.76 -13.54
CA CYS A 20 10.63 4.10 -13.78
C CYS A 20 11.14 5.14 -12.78
N CYS A 21 11.47 4.71 -11.56
CA CYS A 21 11.98 5.56 -10.49
C CYS A 21 13.52 5.60 -10.41
N THR A 22 14.22 4.71 -11.11
CA THR A 22 15.68 4.51 -10.95
C THR A 22 16.40 4.51 -12.30
N THR A 23 16.67 3.33 -12.87
CA THR A 23 17.61 3.10 -13.96
C THR A 23 17.10 3.59 -15.31
N ASP A 24 15.81 3.46 -15.58
CA ASP A 24 15.22 3.63 -16.92
C ASP A 24 14.09 4.65 -16.94
N SER A 25 14.20 5.68 -16.11
CA SER A 25 13.18 6.71 -15.93
C SER A 25 12.83 7.51 -17.20
N LYS A 26 13.62 7.42 -18.27
CA LYS A 26 13.35 8.05 -19.58
C LYS A 26 12.84 7.07 -20.64
N ASN A 27 12.81 5.77 -20.34
CA ASN A 27 12.30 4.77 -21.26
C ASN A 27 10.78 4.91 -21.41
N ILE A 28 10.33 5.11 -22.65
CA ILE A 28 8.92 5.35 -22.98
C ILE A 28 8.05 4.13 -22.65
N GLU A 29 8.53 2.91 -22.88
CA GLU A 29 7.77 1.69 -22.59
C GLU A 29 7.57 1.51 -21.08
N ILE A 30 8.63 1.74 -20.29
CA ILE A 30 8.55 1.73 -18.83
C ILE A 30 7.58 2.79 -18.30
N ARG A 31 7.63 4.00 -18.86
CA ARG A 31 6.69 5.08 -18.52
C ARG A 31 5.25 4.76 -18.92
N ALA A 32 5.04 4.14 -20.08
CA ALA A 32 3.73 3.73 -20.56
C ALA A 32 3.13 2.64 -19.66
N ASN A 33 3.92 1.65 -19.25
CA ASN A 33 3.49 0.61 -18.31
C ASN A 33 3.09 1.20 -16.95
N MET A 34 3.88 2.12 -16.40
CA MET A 34 3.50 2.81 -15.16
C MET A 34 2.26 3.69 -15.31
N ALA A 35 2.10 4.38 -16.44
CA ALA A 35 0.90 5.16 -16.72
C ALA A 35 -0.34 4.27 -16.81
N TYR A 36 -0.24 3.11 -17.47
CA TYR A 36 -1.29 2.12 -17.56
C TYR A 36 -1.66 1.54 -16.18
N ALA A 37 -0.67 1.17 -15.38
CA ALA A 37 -0.89 0.71 -14.00
C ALA A 37 -1.62 1.78 -13.16
N SER A 38 -1.20 3.05 -13.28
CA SER A 38 -1.85 4.17 -12.59
C SER A 38 -3.30 4.40 -13.05
N TYR A 39 -3.57 4.28 -14.35
CA TYR A 39 -4.92 4.41 -14.89
C TYR A 39 -5.84 3.32 -14.36
N LEU A 40 -5.41 2.06 -14.42
CA LEU A 40 -6.19 0.92 -13.90
C LEU A 40 -6.40 1.00 -12.38
N SER A 41 -5.41 1.51 -11.64
CA SER A 41 -5.56 1.80 -10.21
C SER A 41 -6.70 2.80 -9.99
N GLY A 42 -6.73 3.91 -10.72
CA GLY A 42 -7.81 4.91 -10.63
C GLY A 42 -9.20 4.36 -10.93
N VAL A 43 -9.33 3.58 -12.01
CA VAL A 43 -10.59 2.91 -12.37
C VAL A 43 -11.04 1.94 -11.28
N THR A 44 -10.11 1.17 -10.71
CA THR A 44 -10.42 0.21 -9.65
C THR A 44 -10.87 0.92 -8.37
N LEU A 45 -10.12 1.94 -7.93
CA LEU A 45 -10.42 2.68 -6.69
C LEU A 45 -11.78 3.40 -6.77
N ALA A 46 -12.11 3.96 -7.94
CA ALA A 46 -13.40 4.63 -8.16
C ALA A 46 -14.61 3.69 -7.98
N ASN A 47 -14.43 2.38 -8.15
CA ASN A 47 -15.51 1.39 -8.08
C ASN A 47 -15.45 0.46 -6.86
N ALA A 48 -14.29 0.31 -6.22
CA ALA A 48 -14.08 -0.58 -5.08
C ALA A 48 -13.91 0.14 -3.74
N GLY A 49 -13.70 1.47 -3.75
CA GLY A 49 -13.42 2.23 -2.55
C GLY A 49 -11.94 2.21 -2.16
N LEU A 50 -11.64 2.69 -0.95
CA LEU A 50 -10.29 2.97 -0.47
C LEU A 50 -10.05 2.32 0.91
N GLY A 51 -8.94 1.60 1.04
CA GLY A 51 -8.51 0.99 2.31
C GLY A 51 -7.91 1.98 3.32
N VAL A 52 -7.40 1.44 4.43
CA VAL A 52 -6.91 2.23 5.59
C VAL A 52 -5.85 3.28 5.23
N VAL A 53 -4.95 2.98 4.29
CA VAL A 53 -3.86 3.88 3.88
C VAL A 53 -4.39 5.22 3.38
N HIS A 54 -5.42 5.22 2.53
CA HIS A 54 -5.99 6.44 1.98
C HIS A 54 -6.78 7.23 3.03
N GLY A 55 -7.42 6.54 3.98
CA GLY A 55 -8.09 7.21 5.10
C GLY A 55 -7.11 7.94 6.00
N ILE A 56 -5.97 7.31 6.33
CA ILE A 56 -4.88 7.96 7.06
C ILE A 56 -4.31 9.12 6.24
N ALA A 57 -4.06 8.90 4.93
CA ALA A 57 -3.49 9.93 4.06
C ALA A 57 -4.38 11.18 3.94
N SER A 58 -5.70 11.00 3.88
CA SER A 58 -6.66 12.11 3.86
C SER A 58 -6.61 12.91 5.17
N ALA A 59 -6.52 12.23 6.31
CA ALA A 59 -6.41 12.88 7.62
C ALA A 59 -5.09 13.66 7.76
N ILE A 60 -3.95 13.04 7.42
CA ILE A 60 -2.63 13.70 7.51
C ILE A 60 -2.56 14.90 6.56
N GLY A 61 -3.04 14.78 5.32
CA GLY A 61 -3.04 15.87 4.34
C GLY A 61 -3.88 17.09 4.77
N GLY A 62 -4.85 16.90 5.67
CA GLY A 62 -5.61 18.00 6.27
C GLY A 62 -4.87 18.74 7.41
N PHE A 63 -3.81 18.14 7.96
CA PHE A 63 -3.06 18.71 9.10
C PHE A 63 -1.62 19.13 8.74
N PHE A 64 -1.02 18.49 7.73
CA PHE A 64 0.38 18.66 7.38
C PHE A 64 0.54 18.85 5.88
N ASN A 65 1.51 19.68 5.48
CA ASN A 65 1.88 19.85 4.08
C ASN A 65 2.78 18.70 3.61
N ILE A 66 2.21 17.50 3.51
CA ILE A 66 2.89 16.30 3.02
C ILE A 66 2.24 15.82 1.72
N PRO A 67 3.02 15.47 0.68
CA PRO A 67 2.46 14.95 -0.56
C PRO A 67 1.69 13.65 -0.32
N HIS A 68 0.48 13.54 -0.87
CA HIS A 68 -0.39 12.37 -0.69
C HIS A 68 0.31 11.05 -1.02
N GLY A 69 1.04 10.99 -2.14
CA GLY A 69 1.80 9.80 -2.55
C GLY A 69 2.90 9.40 -1.57
N VAL A 70 3.50 10.35 -0.84
CA VAL A 70 4.49 10.05 0.20
C VAL A 70 3.80 9.40 1.40
N VAL A 71 2.64 9.90 1.84
CA VAL A 71 1.88 9.27 2.92
C VAL A 71 1.46 7.85 2.54
N CYS A 72 0.88 7.70 1.36
CA CYS A 72 0.42 6.40 0.88
C CYS A 72 1.57 5.39 0.74
N GLY A 73 2.68 5.81 0.11
CA GLY A 73 3.83 4.96 -0.10
C GLY A 73 4.54 4.58 1.19
N THR A 74 4.75 5.53 2.11
CA THR A 74 5.50 5.29 3.35
C THR A 74 4.74 4.32 4.26
N LEU A 75 3.40 4.41 4.33
CA LEU A 75 2.56 3.59 5.22
C LEU A 75 2.12 2.25 4.60
N MET A 76 2.31 2.05 3.30
CA MET A 76 1.77 0.89 2.57
C MET A 76 2.21 -0.44 3.17
N SER A 77 3.51 -0.58 3.44
CA SER A 77 4.09 -1.86 3.88
C SER A 77 3.48 -2.32 5.22
N LYS A 78 3.47 -1.42 6.21
CA LYS A 78 2.91 -1.74 7.54
C LYS A 78 1.40 -1.93 7.49
N ALA A 79 0.68 -1.16 6.68
CA ALA A 79 -0.77 -1.31 6.55
C ALA A 79 -1.16 -2.66 5.92
N VAL A 80 -0.43 -3.12 4.90
CA VAL A 80 -0.63 -4.44 4.28
C VAL A 80 -0.30 -5.55 5.27
N GLU A 81 0.84 -5.45 5.99
CA GLU A 81 1.23 -6.40 7.04
C GLU A 81 0.14 -6.55 8.09
N MET A 82 -0.32 -5.43 8.69
CA MET A 82 -1.36 -5.43 9.72
C MET A 82 -2.67 -6.02 9.20
N THR A 83 -3.04 -5.70 7.95
CA THR A 83 -4.26 -6.24 7.33
C THR A 83 -4.17 -7.76 7.14
N ILE A 84 -3.03 -8.28 6.65
CA ILE A 84 -2.80 -9.73 6.49
C ILE A 84 -2.80 -10.44 7.85
N LEU A 85 -2.14 -9.88 8.86
CA LEU A 85 -2.11 -10.45 10.21
C LEU A 85 -3.51 -10.53 10.81
N LYS A 86 -4.31 -9.47 10.67
CA LYS A 86 -5.68 -9.44 11.18
C LYS A 86 -6.57 -10.44 10.45
N LEU A 87 -6.50 -10.49 9.11
CA LEU A 87 -7.19 -11.49 8.29
C LEU A 87 -6.85 -12.93 8.71
N ARG A 88 -5.57 -13.23 8.96
CA ARG A 88 -5.11 -14.53 9.47
C ARG A 88 -5.72 -14.83 10.85
N SER A 89 -5.67 -13.86 11.76
CA SER A 89 -6.13 -14.05 13.15
C SER A 89 -7.65 -14.25 13.25
N GLU A 90 -8.41 -13.60 12.38
CA GLU A 90 -9.88 -13.66 12.37
C GLU A 90 -10.41 -14.76 11.44
N ASN A 91 -9.52 -15.46 10.73
CA ASN A 91 -9.86 -16.40 9.65
C ASN A 91 -10.86 -15.78 8.65
N ALA A 92 -10.67 -14.49 8.35
CA ALA A 92 -11.56 -13.71 7.50
C ALA A 92 -11.21 -13.89 6.02
N GLU A 93 -12.20 -13.67 5.16
CA GLU A 93 -12.00 -13.73 3.72
C GLU A 93 -11.10 -12.60 3.22
N GLY A 94 -10.32 -12.86 2.17
CA GLY A 94 -9.49 -11.84 1.52
C GLY A 94 -8.01 -12.17 1.43
N LEU A 95 -7.48 -13.10 2.26
CA LEU A 95 -6.08 -13.56 2.16
C LEU A 95 -5.73 -14.06 0.76
N GLY A 96 -6.66 -14.74 0.09
CA GLY A 96 -6.47 -15.19 -1.29
C GLY A 96 -6.13 -14.06 -2.27
N LYS A 97 -6.68 -12.86 -2.07
CA LYS A 97 -6.39 -11.68 -2.91
C LYS A 97 -4.97 -11.16 -2.66
N TYR A 98 -4.55 -11.07 -1.40
CA TYR A 98 -3.16 -10.70 -1.06
C TYR A 98 -2.16 -11.73 -1.58
N ALA A 99 -2.46 -13.02 -1.43
CA ALA A 99 -1.64 -14.09 -1.97
C ALA A 99 -1.55 -14.06 -3.51
N ALA A 100 -2.64 -13.74 -4.21
CA ALA A 100 -2.60 -13.56 -5.67
C ALA A 100 -1.61 -12.46 -6.09
N VAL A 101 -1.61 -11.32 -5.38
CA VAL A 101 -0.62 -10.25 -5.62
C VAL A 101 0.80 -10.72 -5.31
N GLY A 102 0.99 -11.44 -4.19
CA GLY A 102 2.27 -12.04 -3.83
C GLY A 102 2.85 -12.94 -4.91
N ARG A 103 2.04 -13.84 -5.48
CA ARG A 103 2.43 -14.72 -6.60
C ARG A 103 2.80 -13.95 -7.86
N ILE A 104 2.03 -12.91 -8.20
CA ILE A 104 2.34 -12.06 -9.35
C ILE A 104 3.72 -11.42 -9.17
N LEU A 105 3.95 -10.79 -8.02
CA LEU A 105 5.20 -10.09 -7.73
C LEU A 105 6.40 -11.05 -7.62
N SER A 106 6.20 -12.27 -7.11
CA SER A 106 7.26 -13.28 -7.03
C SER A 106 7.57 -13.92 -8.38
N GLY A 107 6.59 -14.01 -9.29
CA GLY A 107 6.70 -14.81 -10.50
C GLY A 107 6.59 -16.32 -10.26
N ILE A 108 6.21 -16.75 -9.04
CA ILE A 108 6.06 -18.15 -8.66
C ILE A 108 4.57 -18.46 -8.51
N ASN A 109 4.01 -19.21 -9.46
CA ASN A 109 2.57 -19.51 -9.51
C ASN A 109 2.12 -20.47 -8.39
N ASP A 110 2.93 -21.47 -8.06
CA ASP A 110 2.56 -22.54 -7.12
C ASP A 110 2.94 -22.24 -5.66
N LEU A 111 3.22 -20.97 -5.34
CA LEU A 111 3.52 -20.55 -3.97
C LEU A 111 2.25 -20.66 -3.12
N ASP A 112 2.36 -21.26 -1.92
CA ASP A 112 1.21 -21.40 -1.02
C ASP A 112 0.70 -20.04 -0.54
N GLN A 113 -0.52 -20.01 -0.02
CA GLN A 113 -1.18 -18.75 0.37
C GLN A 113 -0.39 -17.98 1.43
N SER A 114 0.21 -18.66 2.42
CA SER A 114 0.93 -18.00 3.49
C SER A 114 2.23 -17.39 2.96
N SER A 115 3.05 -18.20 2.29
CA SER A 115 4.33 -17.74 1.73
C SER A 115 4.13 -16.63 0.70
N SER A 116 3.02 -16.65 -0.06
CA SER A 116 2.68 -15.57 -0.99
C SER A 116 2.36 -14.26 -0.27
N CYS A 117 1.64 -14.31 0.85
CA CYS A 117 1.36 -13.12 1.67
C CYS A 117 2.64 -12.57 2.29
N ASP A 118 3.51 -13.44 2.81
CA ASP A 118 4.77 -13.03 3.42
C ASP A 118 5.71 -12.41 2.37
N PHE A 119 5.81 -13.00 1.17
CA PHE A 119 6.54 -12.42 0.05
C PHE A 119 6.03 -11.03 -0.33
N LEU A 120 4.70 -10.83 -0.35
CA LEU A 120 4.11 -9.52 -0.65
C LEU A 120 4.54 -8.47 0.37
N ILE A 121 4.50 -8.81 1.67
CA ILE A 121 4.93 -7.90 2.75
C ILE A 121 6.39 -7.52 2.54
N ASP A 122 7.27 -8.51 2.37
CA ASP A 122 8.70 -8.30 2.17
C ASP A 122 8.98 -7.43 0.94
N LYS A 123 8.29 -7.69 -0.18
CA LYS A 123 8.49 -6.94 -1.42
C LYS A 123 8.09 -5.47 -1.28
N ILE A 124 6.99 -5.16 -0.61
CA ILE A 124 6.56 -3.76 -0.39
C ILE A 124 7.51 -3.06 0.59
N HIS A 125 8.01 -3.76 1.61
CA HIS A 125 9.05 -3.23 2.51
C HIS A 125 10.34 -2.91 1.75
N GLU A 126 10.80 -3.84 0.91
CA GLU A 126 11.96 -3.66 0.02
C GLU A 126 11.78 -2.42 -0.85
N TRP A 127 10.66 -2.28 -1.56
CA TRP A 127 10.40 -1.14 -2.43
C TRP A 127 10.34 0.19 -1.67
N THR A 128 9.72 0.21 -0.49
CA THR A 128 9.65 1.42 0.35
C THR A 128 11.05 1.91 0.72
N ASN A 129 11.96 0.98 1.04
CA ASN A 129 13.35 1.29 1.38
C ASN A 129 14.17 1.68 0.14
N LEU A 130 14.03 0.92 -0.96
CA LEU A 130 14.76 1.16 -2.21
C LEU A 130 14.42 2.53 -2.81
N LEU A 131 13.14 2.89 -2.81
CA LEU A 131 12.66 4.18 -3.29
C LEU A 131 12.91 5.33 -2.30
N LYS A 132 13.48 5.03 -1.12
CA LYS A 132 13.82 6.01 -0.07
C LYS A 132 12.64 6.95 0.25
N ILE A 133 11.43 6.39 0.32
CA ILE A 133 10.22 7.17 0.58
C ILE A 133 10.37 7.84 1.95
N SER A 134 10.21 9.16 2.00
CA SER A 134 10.38 9.94 3.22
C SER A 134 9.47 9.45 4.35
N LYS A 135 9.98 9.57 5.58
CA LYS A 135 9.23 9.30 6.81
C LYS A 135 8.36 10.50 7.18
N LEU A 136 7.43 10.30 8.11
CA LEU A 136 6.44 11.30 8.50
C LEU A 136 7.07 12.48 9.24
N SER A 137 8.12 12.27 10.06
CA SER A 137 8.85 13.34 10.77
C SER A 137 9.42 14.40 9.84
N ALA A 138 9.82 14.02 8.62
CA ALA A 138 10.36 14.95 7.62
C ALA A 138 9.36 16.04 7.22
N TYR A 139 8.07 15.84 7.49
CA TYR A 139 6.99 16.78 7.24
C TYR A 139 6.35 17.32 8.54
N GLY A 140 7.04 17.15 9.67
CA GLY A 140 6.63 17.72 10.95
C GLY A 140 5.60 16.91 11.75
N VAL A 141 5.24 15.70 11.29
CA VAL A 141 4.36 14.80 12.07
C VAL A 141 5.11 14.29 13.30
N ARG A 142 4.45 14.31 14.45
CA ARG A 142 4.97 13.80 15.73
C ARG A 142 4.03 12.75 16.35
N ALA A 143 4.52 12.03 17.35
CA ALA A 143 3.73 11.01 18.03
C ALA A 143 2.49 11.60 18.74
N GLU A 144 2.58 12.85 19.21
CA GLU A 144 1.47 13.56 19.84
C GLU A 144 0.33 13.87 18.87
N ASP A 145 0.60 13.82 17.55
CA ASP A 145 -0.40 14.06 16.52
C ASP A 145 -1.25 12.82 16.20
N PHE A 146 -0.89 11.64 16.70
CA PHE A 146 -1.52 10.38 16.31
C PHE A 146 -3.00 10.34 16.65
N ASP A 147 -3.40 10.82 17.84
CA ASP A 147 -4.81 10.78 18.24
C ASP A 147 -5.71 11.63 17.33
N LYS A 148 -5.26 12.83 16.93
CA LYS A 148 -6.04 13.68 16.00
C LYS A 148 -6.08 13.08 14.59
N ILE A 149 -5.01 12.41 14.15
CA ILE A 149 -4.96 11.72 12.85
C ILE A 149 -5.91 10.53 12.86
N ILE A 150 -5.82 9.65 13.87
CA ILE A 150 -6.65 8.45 14.01
C ILE A 150 -8.13 8.83 14.06
N LYS A 151 -8.50 9.85 14.85
CA LYS A 151 -9.89 10.34 14.95
C LYS A 151 -10.49 10.80 13.61
N LYS A 152 -9.66 11.23 12.66
CA LYS A 152 -10.07 11.67 11.32
C LYS A 152 -9.83 10.63 10.22
N SER A 153 -9.19 9.51 10.55
CA SER A 153 -8.88 8.45 9.60
C SER A 153 -10.09 7.53 9.40
N GLY A 154 -10.28 7.06 8.17
CA GLY A 154 -11.29 6.05 7.84
C GLY A 154 -10.65 4.74 7.41
N ASN A 155 -11.28 3.61 7.71
CA ASN A 155 -10.89 2.30 7.18
C ASN A 155 -12.12 1.42 6.89
N LYS A 156 -13.25 2.04 6.57
CA LYS A 156 -14.54 1.37 6.37
C LYS A 156 -14.50 0.31 5.26
N GLU A 157 -13.84 0.64 4.15
CA GLU A 157 -13.73 -0.25 2.99
C GLU A 157 -12.43 -1.10 3.04
N ASN A 158 -11.75 -1.13 4.20
CA ASN A 158 -10.64 -2.06 4.43
C ASN A 158 -11.22 -3.46 4.66
N PRO A 159 -10.60 -4.54 4.15
CA PRO A 159 -11.17 -5.90 4.23
C PRO A 159 -11.37 -6.41 5.66
N VAL A 160 -10.63 -5.83 6.61
CA VAL A 160 -10.80 -6.02 8.06
C VAL A 160 -10.75 -4.66 8.74
N LYS A 161 -11.51 -4.50 9.82
CA LYS A 161 -11.51 -3.27 10.60
C LYS A 161 -10.28 -3.25 11.49
N LEU A 162 -9.40 -2.28 11.24
CA LEU A 162 -8.28 -2.01 12.13
C LEU A 162 -8.73 -1.08 13.26
N ASP A 163 -8.35 -1.41 14.49
CA ASP A 163 -8.58 -0.57 15.66
C ASP A 163 -7.58 0.59 15.76
N ASN A 164 -7.75 1.43 16.78
CA ASN A 164 -6.92 2.61 16.97
C ASN A 164 -5.45 2.26 17.28
N GLU A 165 -5.19 1.16 17.98
CA GLU A 165 -3.82 0.74 18.31
C GLU A 165 -3.12 0.16 17.07
N GLU A 166 -3.87 -0.55 16.23
CA GLU A 166 -3.37 -1.04 14.94
C GLU A 166 -3.03 0.12 13.99
N ILE A 167 -3.89 1.15 13.91
CA ILE A 167 -3.60 2.37 13.13
C ILE A 167 -2.43 3.15 13.74
N ARG A 168 -2.35 3.24 15.07
CA ARG A 168 -1.23 3.86 15.79
C ARG A 168 0.10 3.16 15.45
N SER A 169 0.10 1.83 15.39
CA SER A 169 1.26 1.03 14.98
C SER A 169 1.69 1.33 13.54
N ILE A 170 0.73 1.48 12.61
CA ILE A 170 0.99 1.91 11.23
C ILE A 170 1.71 3.26 11.20
N LEU A 171 1.18 4.27 11.90
CA LEU A 171 1.79 5.60 11.98
C LEU A 171 3.19 5.56 12.62
N GLY A 172 3.33 4.84 13.74
CA GLY A 172 4.58 4.70 14.48
C GLY A 172 5.70 4.07 13.65
N SER A 173 5.38 3.14 12.76
CA SER A 173 6.36 2.43 11.93
C SER A 173 7.18 3.34 10.99
N ARG A 174 6.66 4.55 10.70
CA ARG A 174 7.28 5.51 9.77
C ARG A 174 7.45 6.89 10.38
N LEU A 175 7.46 7.01 11.70
CA LEU A 175 7.60 8.31 12.35
C LEU A 175 9.02 8.88 12.19
N GLY A 176 10.06 8.12 12.57
CA GLY A 176 11.42 8.65 12.80
C GLY A 176 12.24 8.94 11.56
#